data_AF-A0A6P9AS66-F1
#
_entry.id   AF-A0A6P9AS66-F1
#
_cell.length_a   1.000
_cell.length_b   1.000
_cell.length_c   1.000
_cell.angle_alpha   90.00
_cell.angle_beta   90.00
_cell.angle_gamma   90.00
#
_symmetry.space_group_name_H-M   'P 1'
#
loop_
_entity.id
_entity.type
_entity.pdbx_description
1 polymer ?
#
loop_
_entity_poly.entity_id
_entity_poly.type
_entity_poly.pdbx_seq_one_letter_code
_entity_poly.pdbx_strand_id
1 'polypeptide(L)'
;MGSKSYCYTCLFPGKKSPDLGEYDPLTQADSDESEDDLVLNLQKNGGIKNGKSSLGEVQDVDSDMETSIAKQHLSEGMTEEYPSEMNNGLEQKTASSLMPYLRTAIFLLTVVISMILVLVCAFLIPCPPRDLHNTWIHNLGQVADGVLFPPELFDVNNDGLPDVLLSFTALKNASVLGVSTPWVTIMALSGMNGSILWSSHVKEEILGVQCKNLDFAFSAEPVCLVSGTSTFLSLLSASSGKPVWTFDSSHFSNGILAAPAVIIPDVDGDRISDLMVLTLGKTQPELSFILISGKTGNPVGGPVKYSINRSGKLIDPQTYITCHGAVYILFGFGRVYAVALRDIFAQARNHDNFPPGLQHEEPEWEKHRSINLLEFIDIYSGGVVFLQAVKSPDSNCSDLLITTEDGLTLLRGQDLELRWTLEQPDIDSQPCPGYFNDDQTLDFMLQAQHGNVSKKILVVDGKLGLPIWNYELPYHMRKSDALSVLTLDKKSVFLFWANEKQSLFKSLEPRPRIHHLYLLHPTFPSVLLDLSNTTDPVIASSIGINDLQKDAFYITVTRSPTSEHQPGVLSVRKLRLRWALMTQSRDVPLKDTNAKINHGELRRILSRIKFIDFAQKF
;
A
#
# COMPACT_ATOMS: atom_id res chain seq x y z
N MET A 1 -28.12 39.77 28.47
CA MET A 1 -28.81 40.03 29.75
C MET A 1 -30.16 39.31 29.67
N GLY A 2 -30.42 38.31 30.52
CA GLY A 2 -31.59 37.40 30.43
C GLY A 2 -31.45 36.38 29.27
N SER A 3 -31.28 35.06 29.46
CA SER A 3 -32.00 34.05 30.27
C SER A 3 -33.33 33.58 29.68
N LYS A 4 -33.35 32.34 29.17
CA LYS A 4 -34.03 31.21 29.83
C LYS A 4 -33.72 29.88 29.10
N SER A 5 -33.04 28.98 29.80
CA SER A 5 -32.96 27.57 29.43
C SER A 5 -34.04 26.81 30.20
N TYR A 6 -34.71 25.85 29.56
CA TYR A 6 -35.74 25.04 30.21
C TYR A 6 -35.14 23.77 30.78
N CYS A 7 -35.47 23.48 32.04
CA CYS A 7 -35.20 22.23 32.72
C CYS A 7 -36.42 21.29 32.56
N TYR A 8 -36.23 19.97 32.61
CA TYR A 8 -36.82 19.09 33.64
C TYR A 8 -36.59 17.59 33.35
N THR A 9 -35.86 16.96 34.27
CA THR A 9 -36.07 15.64 34.89
C THR A 9 -37.05 14.64 34.23
N CYS A 10 -36.59 13.39 34.05
CA CYS A 10 -37.47 12.22 33.91
C CYS A 10 -37.36 11.29 35.13
N LEU A 11 -38.52 10.84 35.62
CA LEU A 11 -38.67 9.91 36.75
C LEU A 11 -38.43 8.45 36.33
N PHE A 12 -37.97 7.64 37.29
CA PHE A 12 -38.18 6.19 37.28
C PHE A 12 -39.62 5.83 37.70
N PRO A 13 -40.27 4.87 37.01
CA PRO A 13 -41.26 3.98 37.60
C PRO A 13 -40.76 2.53 37.60
N GLY A 14 -41.08 1.75 38.64
CA GLY A 14 -40.55 0.39 38.82
C GLY A 14 -41.57 -0.75 38.62
N LYS A 15 -41.04 -1.94 38.28
CA LYS A 15 -41.65 -3.29 38.29
C LYS A 15 -42.81 -3.51 37.28
N LYS A 16 -42.76 -4.51 36.39
CA LYS A 16 -42.54 -5.95 36.63
C LYS A 16 -41.82 -6.67 35.46
N SER A 17 -41.15 -7.78 35.78
CA SER A 17 -40.59 -8.77 34.83
C SER A 17 -41.62 -9.91 34.58
N PRO A 18 -41.42 -10.76 33.56
CA PRO A 18 -40.93 -12.11 33.88
C PRO A 18 -39.79 -12.65 32.98
N ASP A 19 -39.05 -13.59 33.55
CA ASP A 19 -38.17 -14.64 32.99
C ASP A 19 -37.14 -14.31 31.89
N LEU A 20 -35.86 -14.47 32.24
CA LEU A 20 -35.01 -15.57 31.75
C LEU A 20 -33.61 -15.55 32.43
N GLY A 21 -33.11 -16.74 32.80
CA GLY A 21 -31.67 -17.05 32.88
C GLY A 21 -30.86 -16.46 34.03
N GLU A 22 -30.64 -17.27 35.06
CA GLU A 22 -29.64 -17.04 36.13
C GLU A 22 -28.22 -17.11 35.56
N TYR A 23 -27.35 -16.14 35.87
CA TYR A 23 -25.94 -16.13 35.45
C TYR A 23 -25.04 -15.75 36.63
N ASP A 24 -24.15 -16.68 37.02
CA ASP A 24 -23.27 -16.57 38.18
C ASP A 24 -21.83 -16.24 37.73
N PRO A 25 -21.28 -15.04 38.04
CA PRO A 25 -19.98 -14.60 37.56
C PRO A 25 -18.83 -14.88 38.55
N LEU A 26 -18.69 -16.13 39.01
CA LEU A 26 -17.59 -16.54 39.93
C LEU A 26 -16.94 -17.89 39.56
N THR A 27 -16.52 -18.10 38.30
CA THR A 27 -15.60 -19.20 37.92
C THR A 27 -14.74 -18.89 36.68
N GLN A 28 -13.84 -17.90 36.76
CA GLN A 28 -12.62 -17.88 35.91
C GLN A 28 -11.44 -17.30 36.68
N ALA A 29 -10.69 -18.18 37.33
CA ALA A 29 -9.29 -18.01 37.67
C ALA A 29 -8.51 -19.19 37.06
N ASP A 30 -7.21 -18.99 36.89
CA ASP A 30 -6.21 -19.99 36.47
C ASP A 30 -6.27 -20.47 35.00
N SER A 31 -5.56 -19.77 34.13
CA SER A 31 -4.38 -20.33 33.42
C SER A 31 -3.70 -19.29 32.52
N ASP A 32 -2.73 -18.57 33.07
CA ASP A 32 -1.54 -18.22 32.29
C ASP A 32 -0.76 -19.52 32.04
N GLU A 33 -0.20 -19.71 30.84
CA GLU A 33 1.15 -20.30 30.67
C GLU A 33 1.80 -19.74 29.39
N SER A 34 3.13 -19.72 29.41
CA SER A 34 4.00 -18.89 28.56
C SER A 34 4.42 -19.56 27.24
N GLU A 35 4.97 -18.74 26.35
CA GLU A 35 5.82 -19.24 25.26
C GLU A 35 7.12 -19.84 25.81
N ASP A 36 7.64 -20.89 25.15
CA ASP A 36 9.04 -20.99 24.76
C ASP A 36 9.23 -22.18 23.80
N ASP A 37 10.28 -22.11 22.97
CA ASP A 37 10.58 -23.05 21.87
C ASP A 37 10.80 -24.51 22.32
N LEU A 38 10.48 -25.48 21.44
CA LEU A 38 11.47 -26.53 21.15
C LEU A 38 11.30 -27.25 19.79
N VAL A 39 12.46 -27.63 19.25
CA VAL A 39 12.67 -28.34 17.99
C VAL A 39 12.14 -29.78 18.00
N LEU A 40 11.56 -30.21 16.87
CA LEU A 40 11.09 -31.57 16.62
C LEU A 40 12.24 -32.60 16.57
N ASN A 41 12.04 -33.79 17.18
CA ASN A 41 12.57 -35.04 16.63
C ASN A 41 11.85 -36.31 17.15
N LEU A 42 11.98 -37.41 16.39
CA LEU A 42 11.06 -38.56 16.40
C LEU A 42 11.26 -39.60 17.53
N GLN A 43 10.16 -39.87 18.24
CA GLN A 43 9.50 -41.19 18.37
C GLN A 43 10.33 -42.50 18.25
N LYS A 44 10.45 -43.27 19.36
CA LYS A 44 10.28 -44.75 19.34
C LYS A 44 9.91 -45.37 20.71
N ASN A 45 9.34 -46.57 20.69
CA ASN A 45 8.55 -47.19 21.76
C ASN A 45 9.32 -48.08 22.77
N GLY A 46 8.72 -48.24 23.96
CA GLY A 46 8.90 -49.37 24.90
C GLY A 46 10.01 -49.20 25.96
N GLY A 47 9.93 -49.76 27.17
CA GLY A 47 8.84 -50.50 27.82
C GLY A 47 9.34 -51.44 28.94
N ILE A 48 8.72 -51.35 30.14
CA ILE A 48 8.59 -52.42 31.16
C ILE A 48 9.83 -52.82 32.03
N LYS A 49 9.66 -52.64 33.36
CA LYS A 49 10.23 -53.36 34.55
C LYS A 49 11.66 -53.10 35.09
N ASN A 50 11.67 -52.82 36.40
CA ASN A 50 12.49 -53.34 37.52
C ASN A 50 14.02 -53.54 37.38
N GLY A 51 14.78 -52.95 38.31
CA GLY A 51 16.14 -53.39 38.65
C GLY A 51 16.74 -52.65 39.87
N LYS A 52 17.37 -53.37 40.80
CA LYS A 52 18.06 -52.82 41.99
C LYS A 52 19.59 -52.76 41.78
N SER A 53 20.20 -51.67 42.27
CA SER A 53 21.50 -51.56 42.97
C SER A 53 22.84 -51.99 42.33
N SER A 54 23.88 -51.23 42.72
CA SER A 54 25.33 -51.57 42.84
C SER A 54 26.10 -51.95 41.56
N LEU A 55 27.41 -51.73 41.39
CA LEU A 55 28.54 -51.01 42.04
C LEU A 55 29.79 -51.59 41.32
N GLY A 56 30.87 -50.82 41.10
CA GLY A 56 32.10 -51.28 40.41
C GLY A 56 32.32 -50.55 39.07
N GLU A 57 33.21 -49.57 38.84
CA GLU A 57 34.55 -49.18 39.36
C GLU A 57 35.70 -49.61 38.42
N VAL A 58 36.73 -48.73 38.27
CA VAL A 58 38.06 -48.96 37.63
C VAL A 58 38.06 -49.01 36.07
N GLN A 59 38.95 -48.43 35.25
CA GLN A 59 40.26 -47.72 35.34
C GLN A 59 40.28 -46.62 34.23
N ASP A 60 40.67 -45.35 34.44
CA ASP A 60 42.01 -44.71 34.56
C ASP A 60 42.91 -44.67 33.31
N VAL A 61 43.28 -43.45 32.87
CA VAL A 61 44.65 -42.87 32.59
C VAL A 61 44.40 -41.41 32.17
N ASP A 62 44.64 -40.32 32.92
CA ASP A 62 45.79 -39.74 33.67
C ASP A 62 46.74 -38.77 32.92
N SER A 63 47.24 -37.81 33.72
CA SER A 63 48.21 -36.70 33.50
C SER A 63 47.62 -35.32 33.14
N ASP A 64 47.35 -34.42 34.12
CA ASP A 64 48.25 -33.59 34.96
C ASP A 64 48.36 -32.14 34.40
N MET A 65 48.43 -31.04 35.17
CA MET A 65 49.06 -30.85 36.49
C MET A 65 48.49 -29.61 37.24
N GLU A 66 48.10 -29.80 38.53
CA GLU A 66 48.27 -28.93 39.73
C GLU A 66 48.09 -27.38 39.73
N THR A 67 47.81 -26.67 40.85
CA THR A 67 47.27 -26.96 42.21
C THR A 67 46.72 -25.65 42.80
N SER A 68 45.66 -25.68 43.64
CA SER A 68 45.68 -25.39 45.11
C SER A 68 44.39 -24.61 45.48
N ILE A 69 43.90 -24.40 46.72
CA ILE A 69 43.95 -25.04 48.06
C ILE A 69 42.66 -24.52 48.79
N ALA A 70 41.72 -25.35 49.26
CA ALA A 70 41.60 -25.96 50.61
C ALA A 70 41.73 -24.96 51.81
N LYS A 71 41.02 -25.03 52.95
CA LYS A 71 40.01 -25.96 53.51
C LYS A 71 39.27 -25.31 54.72
N GLN A 72 38.25 -25.97 55.26
CA GLN A 72 37.54 -25.63 56.52
C GLN A 72 38.39 -25.93 57.78
N HIS A 73 38.05 -25.37 58.96
CA HIS A 73 37.83 -26.15 60.21
C HIS A 73 37.25 -25.35 61.42
N LEU A 74 36.73 -26.08 62.42
CA LEU A 74 36.15 -25.66 63.72
C LEU A 74 37.22 -25.22 64.76
N SER A 75 36.85 -24.46 65.81
CA SER A 75 36.86 -24.92 67.24
C SER A 75 36.46 -23.85 68.29
N GLU A 76 36.16 -24.31 69.51
CA GLU A 76 35.71 -23.63 70.75
C GLU A 76 36.77 -22.80 71.52
N GLY A 77 36.35 -21.99 72.52
CA GLY A 77 37.11 -21.87 73.79
C GLY A 77 37.24 -20.51 74.55
N MET A 78 36.32 -20.23 75.49
CA MET A 78 36.48 -19.68 76.88
C MET A 78 37.37 -18.45 77.29
N THR A 79 36.75 -17.55 78.08
CA THR A 79 37.18 -16.74 79.29
C THR A 79 38.57 -16.03 79.36
N GLU A 80 38.82 -14.97 80.16
CA GLU A 80 38.13 -14.17 81.21
C GLU A 80 38.67 -12.70 81.11
N GLU A 81 38.15 -11.62 81.71
CA GLU A 81 38.16 -11.23 83.15
C GLU A 81 37.46 -9.85 83.34
N TYR A 82 37.03 -9.49 84.56
CA TYR A 82 36.27 -8.26 84.92
C TYR A 82 37.11 -7.25 85.75
N PRO A 83 36.82 -5.92 85.70
CA PRO A 83 35.98 -5.24 86.72
C PRO A 83 35.17 -4.02 86.16
N SER A 84 34.30 -3.26 86.88
CA SER A 84 33.44 -3.47 88.08
C SER A 84 32.50 -2.23 88.29
N GLU A 85 31.25 -2.43 88.72
CA GLU A 85 30.34 -1.45 89.42
C GLU A 85 29.93 -0.13 88.69
N MET A 86 28.78 0.52 88.94
CA MET A 86 27.49 0.19 89.61
C MET A 86 26.47 1.31 89.31
N ASN A 87 25.20 0.99 88.95
CA ASN A 87 23.99 1.61 89.54
C ASN A 87 22.66 1.10 88.97
N ASN A 88 21.66 1.02 89.85
CA ASN A 88 20.25 0.76 89.51
C ASN A 88 19.57 2.00 88.92
N GLY A 89 18.58 1.84 88.02
CA GLY A 89 17.74 2.98 87.63
C GLY A 89 16.75 2.81 86.48
N LEU A 90 15.54 2.33 86.81
CA LEU A 90 14.24 2.67 86.18
C LEU A 90 13.93 2.19 84.74
N GLU A 91 12.65 1.88 84.53
CA GLU A 91 12.07 1.35 83.30
C GLU A 91 12.01 2.39 82.15
N GLN A 92 12.21 1.96 80.89
CA GLN A 92 11.34 2.42 79.80
C GLN A 92 11.32 1.52 78.54
N LYS A 93 10.21 0.79 78.39
CA LYS A 93 9.38 0.69 77.17
C LYS A 93 10.09 0.38 75.84
N THR A 94 10.10 -0.91 75.46
CA THR A 94 10.42 -1.40 74.12
C THR A 94 9.59 -0.71 73.03
N ALA A 95 10.26 -0.12 72.02
CA ALA A 95 9.61 0.41 70.83
C ALA A 95 9.07 -0.73 69.95
N SER A 96 7.79 -0.64 69.54
CA SER A 96 7.19 -1.60 68.62
C SER A 96 7.63 -1.34 67.17
N SER A 97 7.94 -2.42 66.45
CA SER A 97 8.37 -2.36 65.04
C SER A 97 7.24 -1.88 64.13
N LEU A 98 7.34 -0.64 63.62
CA LEU A 98 6.41 -0.06 62.64
C LEU A 98 6.59 -0.58 61.20
N MET A 99 7.63 -1.39 60.96
CA MET A 99 8.02 -1.82 59.61
C MET A 99 6.98 -2.68 58.85
N PRO A 100 6.15 -3.51 59.50
CA PRO A 100 5.05 -4.21 58.83
C PRO A 100 3.99 -3.24 58.29
N TYR A 101 3.60 -2.24 59.10
CA TYR A 101 2.59 -1.26 58.73
C TYR A 101 3.03 -0.38 57.56
N LEU A 102 4.32 -0.01 57.51
CA LEU A 102 4.89 0.73 56.38
C LEU A 102 4.82 -0.06 55.08
N ARG A 103 5.12 -1.37 55.10
CA ARG A 103 5.02 -2.24 53.93
C ARG A 103 3.57 -2.39 53.43
N THR A 104 2.62 -2.59 54.35
CA THR A 104 1.19 -2.67 54.00
C THR A 104 0.66 -1.34 53.43
N ALA A 105 1.10 -0.21 53.98
CA ALA A 105 0.73 1.12 53.46
C ALA A 105 1.27 1.36 52.04
N ILE A 106 2.51 0.96 51.76
CA ILE A 106 3.09 1.04 50.40
C ILE A 106 2.31 0.16 49.41
N PHE A 107 1.98 -1.09 49.80
CA PHE A 107 1.19 -1.99 48.95
C PHE A 107 -0.20 -1.41 48.64
N LEU A 108 -0.94 -0.94 49.66
CA LEU A 108 -2.24 -0.31 49.46
C LEU A 108 -2.15 0.96 48.59
N LEU A 109 -1.09 1.76 48.77
CA LEU A 109 -0.84 2.93 47.91
C LEU A 109 -0.64 2.52 46.44
N THR A 110 0.13 1.46 46.17
CA THR A 110 0.31 0.97 44.79
C THR A 110 -0.99 0.46 44.16
N VAL A 111 -1.86 -0.20 44.93
CA VAL A 111 -3.20 -0.64 44.46
C VAL A 111 -4.13 0.54 44.20
N VAL A 112 -4.09 1.58 45.04
CA VAL A 112 -4.85 2.81 44.81
C VAL A 112 -4.35 3.54 43.55
N ILE A 113 -3.03 3.63 43.34
CA ILE A 113 -2.44 4.23 42.14
C ILE A 113 -2.83 3.43 40.88
N SER A 114 -2.80 2.10 40.91
CA SER A 114 -3.19 1.29 39.75
C SER A 114 -4.70 1.40 39.45
N MET A 115 -5.56 1.43 40.48
CA MET A 115 -6.99 1.68 40.30
C MET A 115 -7.28 3.07 39.72
N ILE A 116 -6.57 4.10 40.18
CA ILE A 116 -6.66 5.45 39.60
C ILE A 116 -6.18 5.43 38.14
N LEU A 117 -5.06 4.76 37.83
CA LEU A 117 -4.56 4.66 36.45
C LEU A 117 -5.58 3.99 35.52
N VAL A 118 -6.19 2.89 35.94
CA VAL A 118 -7.25 2.20 35.18
C VAL A 118 -8.47 3.11 34.98
N LEU A 119 -8.90 3.87 36.00
CA LEU A 119 -9.99 4.83 35.88
C LEU A 119 -9.63 6.01 34.94
N VAL A 120 -8.40 6.51 34.98
CA VAL A 120 -7.90 7.53 34.05
C VAL A 120 -7.92 7.00 32.62
N CYS A 121 -7.44 5.78 32.38
CA CYS A 121 -7.47 5.15 31.07
C CYS A 121 -8.89 4.83 30.57
N ALA A 122 -9.84 4.51 31.47
CA ALA A 122 -11.22 4.19 31.10
C ALA A 122 -12.11 5.41 30.88
N PHE A 123 -11.88 6.52 31.60
CA PHE A 123 -12.78 7.68 31.61
C PHE A 123 -12.16 9.01 31.12
N LEU A 124 -10.84 9.18 31.19
CA LEU A 124 -10.15 10.42 30.76
C LEU A 124 -9.38 10.27 29.45
N ILE A 125 -9.09 9.04 29.01
CA ILE A 125 -8.69 8.78 27.62
C ILE A 125 -9.96 8.48 26.83
N PRO A 126 -10.57 9.44 26.12
CA PRO A 126 -11.67 9.15 25.23
C PRO A 126 -11.18 8.17 24.17
N CYS A 127 -11.78 6.98 24.11
CA CYS A 127 -11.63 6.11 22.95
C CYS A 127 -12.07 6.92 21.73
N PRO A 128 -11.22 7.10 20.70
CA PRO A 128 -11.63 7.80 19.50
C PRO A 128 -12.84 7.06 18.90
N PRO A 129 -13.85 7.78 18.36
CA PRO A 129 -15.03 7.16 17.78
C PRO A 129 -14.62 6.14 16.73
N ARG A 130 -14.94 4.86 16.99
CA ARG A 130 -14.45 3.70 16.21
C ARG A 130 -14.77 3.78 14.72
N ASP A 131 -15.77 4.56 14.34
CA ASP A 131 -16.27 4.66 12.97
C ASP A 131 -15.32 5.44 12.04
N LEU A 132 -14.69 6.52 12.53
CA LEU A 132 -13.84 7.40 11.71
C LEU A 132 -12.63 6.67 11.11
N HIS A 133 -12.04 5.71 11.84
CA HIS A 133 -10.88 4.95 11.36
C HIS A 133 -11.24 3.92 10.28
N ASN A 134 -12.47 3.39 10.33
CA ASN A 134 -12.95 2.34 9.44
C ASN A 134 -13.52 2.91 8.12
N THR A 135 -14.27 4.01 8.19
CA THR A 135 -14.86 4.67 7.02
C THR A 135 -14.96 6.18 7.22
N TRP A 136 -14.62 6.94 6.19
CA TRP A 136 -14.89 8.38 6.11
C TRP A 136 -15.24 8.80 4.69
N ILE A 137 -15.92 9.93 4.55
CA ILE A 137 -16.25 10.58 3.27
C ILE A 137 -15.90 12.06 3.37
N HIS A 138 -15.07 12.54 2.44
CA HIS A 138 -14.72 13.95 2.30
C HIS A 138 -15.32 14.51 1.01
N ASN A 139 -16.06 15.61 1.10
CA ASN A 139 -16.68 16.27 -0.06
C ASN A 139 -15.86 17.51 -0.45
N LEU A 140 -15.25 17.47 -1.64
CA LEU A 140 -14.33 18.50 -2.14
C LEU A 140 -15.05 19.69 -2.81
N GLY A 141 -16.38 19.62 -2.91
CA GLY A 141 -17.22 20.67 -3.49
C GLY A 141 -17.40 20.55 -5.01
N GLN A 142 -17.75 21.66 -5.65
CA GLN A 142 -18.00 21.74 -7.10
C GLN A 142 -16.70 21.85 -7.88
N VAL A 143 -16.52 20.98 -8.88
CA VAL A 143 -15.28 20.87 -9.65
C VAL A 143 -15.57 20.94 -11.15
N ALA A 144 -14.76 21.70 -11.89
CA ALA A 144 -14.94 21.91 -13.33
C ALA A 144 -14.79 20.59 -14.09
N ASP A 145 -13.69 19.89 -13.82
CA ASP A 145 -13.45 18.54 -14.31
C ASP A 145 -13.34 17.52 -13.15
N GLY A 146 -13.05 16.26 -13.45
CA GLY A 146 -12.85 15.22 -12.45
C GLY A 146 -11.54 15.38 -11.68
N VAL A 147 -11.15 14.29 -11.01
CA VAL A 147 -9.76 14.09 -10.62
C VAL A 147 -8.92 13.88 -11.88
N LEU A 148 -7.78 14.56 -11.97
CA LEU A 148 -6.93 14.57 -13.16
C LEU A 148 -5.99 13.36 -13.25
N PHE A 149 -5.68 12.74 -12.10
CA PHE A 149 -4.77 11.59 -11.98
C PHE A 149 -5.21 10.67 -10.81
N PRO A 150 -5.15 9.33 -10.92
CA PRO A 150 -5.55 8.41 -9.83
C PRO A 150 -4.93 8.77 -8.47
N PRO A 151 -5.67 8.63 -7.34
CA PRO A 151 -5.14 9.03 -6.04
C PRO A 151 -3.88 8.25 -5.65
N GLU A 152 -2.81 8.99 -5.39
CA GLU A 152 -1.58 8.43 -4.84
C GLU A 152 -1.71 8.28 -3.33
N LEU A 153 -1.09 7.22 -2.77
CA LEU A 153 -1.14 6.91 -1.35
C LEU A 153 0.27 6.93 -0.75
N PHE A 154 0.51 7.89 0.12
CA PHE A 154 1.80 8.10 0.78
C PHE A 154 1.58 8.69 2.17
N ASP A 155 2.31 8.21 3.17
CA ASP A 155 2.25 8.73 4.55
C ASP A 155 2.99 10.07 4.62
N VAL A 156 2.24 11.19 4.60
CA VAL A 156 2.86 12.54 4.53
C VAL A 156 3.08 13.15 5.91
N ASN A 157 2.38 12.67 6.93
CA ASN A 157 2.49 13.15 8.32
C ASN A 157 3.37 12.25 9.21
N ASN A 158 3.81 11.09 8.69
CA ASN A 158 4.57 10.04 9.37
C ASN A 158 3.80 9.43 10.57
N ASP A 159 2.50 9.18 10.40
CA ASP A 159 1.63 8.53 11.41
C ASP A 159 1.52 6.99 11.27
N GLY A 160 2.12 6.42 10.22
CA GLY A 160 2.15 4.99 9.94
C GLY A 160 0.97 4.49 9.10
N LEU A 161 0.17 5.40 8.54
CA LEU A 161 -0.94 5.10 7.62
C LEU A 161 -0.82 5.99 6.36
N PRO A 162 -0.81 5.41 5.14
CA PRO A 162 -0.75 6.22 3.93
C PRO A 162 -1.93 7.20 3.80
N ASP A 163 -1.61 8.47 3.57
CA ASP A 163 -2.55 9.54 3.28
C ASP A 163 -2.92 9.58 1.80
N VAL A 164 -4.00 10.27 1.44
CA VAL A 164 -4.52 10.33 0.07
C VAL A 164 -4.13 11.65 -0.60
N LEU A 165 -3.29 11.59 -1.62
CA LEU A 165 -2.95 12.71 -2.48
C LEU A 165 -3.77 12.68 -3.77
N LEU A 166 -4.34 13.82 -4.16
CA LEU A 166 -5.08 13.95 -5.41
C LEU A 166 -5.02 15.37 -6.00
N SER A 167 -5.27 15.49 -7.30
CA SER A 167 -5.32 16.75 -8.05
C SER A 167 -6.66 16.95 -8.75
N PHE A 168 -7.25 18.15 -8.63
CA PHE A 168 -8.56 18.47 -9.20
C PHE A 168 -8.74 19.97 -9.52
N THR A 169 -9.58 20.30 -10.49
CA THR A 169 -9.78 21.67 -11.00
C THR A 169 -10.97 22.37 -10.34
N ALA A 170 -10.75 22.98 -9.18
CA ALA A 170 -11.81 23.58 -8.37
C ALA A 170 -12.49 24.78 -9.07
N LEU A 171 -13.83 24.81 -9.06
CA LEU A 171 -14.60 26.00 -9.47
C LEU A 171 -14.69 26.97 -8.29
N LYS A 172 -14.33 28.24 -8.50
CA LYS A 172 -14.54 29.27 -7.49
C LYS A 172 -15.96 29.82 -7.65
N ASN A 173 -16.68 30.00 -6.54
CA ASN A 173 -17.94 30.75 -6.53
C ASN A 173 -17.70 32.13 -7.14
N ALA A 174 -18.29 32.38 -8.31
CA ALA A 174 -18.01 33.58 -9.09
C ALA A 174 -18.54 34.84 -8.39
N SER A 175 -17.64 35.75 -8.03
CA SER A 175 -18.01 37.08 -7.56
C SER A 175 -18.37 37.98 -8.74
N VAL A 176 -19.68 38.26 -8.94
CA VAL A 176 -20.36 39.36 -9.68
C VAL A 176 -19.93 39.69 -11.14
N LEU A 177 -18.66 39.56 -11.52
CA LEU A 177 -18.09 39.87 -12.84
C LEU A 177 -17.88 38.63 -13.74
N GLY A 178 -18.47 37.48 -13.39
CA GLY A 178 -18.74 36.39 -14.33
C GLY A 178 -17.58 35.51 -14.81
N VAL A 179 -16.32 35.78 -14.43
CA VAL A 179 -15.17 34.93 -14.81
C VAL A 179 -14.58 34.24 -13.59
N SER A 180 -14.94 32.96 -13.39
CA SER A 180 -14.20 32.06 -12.49
C SER A 180 -12.97 31.56 -13.24
N THR A 181 -11.78 32.09 -12.92
CA THR A 181 -10.51 31.48 -13.36
C THR A 181 -10.36 30.11 -12.66
N PRO A 182 -10.38 28.98 -13.38
CA PRO A 182 -10.09 27.69 -12.77
C PRO A 182 -8.64 27.65 -12.27
N TRP A 183 -8.43 26.93 -11.19
CA TRP A 183 -7.15 26.74 -10.53
C TRP A 183 -7.05 25.29 -10.08
N VAL A 184 -5.90 24.68 -10.32
CA VAL A 184 -5.71 23.25 -10.06
C VAL A 184 -5.21 23.11 -8.64
N THR A 185 -5.91 22.33 -7.83
CA THR A 185 -5.59 22.14 -6.42
C THR A 185 -5.05 20.73 -6.23
N ILE A 186 -3.83 20.65 -5.68
CA ILE A 186 -3.24 19.43 -5.16
C ILE A 186 -3.54 19.41 -3.67
N MET A 187 -4.03 18.28 -3.15
CA MET A 187 -4.46 18.17 -1.76
C MET A 187 -4.04 16.84 -1.17
N ALA A 188 -3.55 16.88 0.07
CA ALA A 188 -3.35 15.69 0.90
C ALA A 188 -4.49 15.60 1.94
N LEU A 189 -5.20 14.48 1.95
CA LEU A 189 -6.23 14.13 2.92
C LEU A 189 -5.72 13.02 3.83
N SER A 190 -5.87 13.18 5.14
CA SER A 190 -5.37 12.18 6.09
C SER A 190 -6.05 10.82 5.88
N GLY A 191 -5.23 9.76 5.78
CA GLY A 191 -5.71 8.39 5.67
C GLY A 191 -6.56 7.99 6.89
N MET A 192 -6.29 8.57 8.07
CA MET A 192 -6.99 8.23 9.30
C MET A 192 -8.45 8.69 9.30
N ASN A 193 -8.74 9.94 8.92
CA ASN A 193 -10.04 10.59 9.14
C ASN A 193 -10.56 11.45 7.96
N GLY A 194 -9.79 11.60 6.88
CA GLY A 194 -10.14 12.45 5.74
C GLY A 194 -10.01 13.95 5.98
N SER A 195 -9.31 14.42 7.03
CA SER A 195 -9.03 15.85 7.22
C SER A 195 -7.96 16.34 6.25
N ILE A 196 -8.09 17.56 5.74
CA ILE A 196 -7.07 18.19 4.88
C ILE A 196 -5.79 18.43 5.70
N LEU A 197 -4.68 17.83 5.28
CA LEU A 197 -3.36 18.05 5.87
C LEU A 197 -2.70 19.30 5.28
N TRP A 198 -2.75 19.42 3.94
CA TRP A 198 -2.37 20.62 3.22
C TRP A 198 -3.05 20.68 1.84
N SER A 199 -3.06 21.87 1.24
CA SER A 199 -3.49 22.08 -0.15
C SER A 199 -2.63 23.13 -0.83
N SER A 200 -2.19 22.85 -2.04
CA SER A 200 -1.35 23.73 -2.87
C SER A 200 -1.99 23.97 -4.23
N HIS A 201 -1.78 25.16 -4.80
CA HIS A 201 -2.46 25.59 -6.02
C HIS A 201 -1.47 25.78 -7.17
N VAL A 202 -1.78 25.16 -8.30
CA VAL A 202 -0.97 25.16 -9.52
C VAL A 202 -1.74 25.82 -10.66
N LYS A 203 -1.00 26.47 -11.58
CA LYS A 203 -1.54 27.20 -12.73
C LYS A 203 -1.81 26.30 -13.96
N GLU A 204 -1.50 25.02 -13.84
CA GLU A 204 -1.45 24.03 -14.91
C GLU A 204 -2.11 22.74 -14.39
N GLU A 205 -2.74 21.98 -15.27
CA GLU A 205 -3.30 20.66 -14.94
C GLU A 205 -2.19 19.67 -14.66
N ILE A 206 -2.44 18.71 -13.77
CA ILE A 206 -1.44 17.75 -13.30
C ILE A 206 -1.64 16.42 -14.02
N LEU A 207 -0.60 15.96 -14.72
CA LEU A 207 -0.53 14.62 -15.35
C LEU A 207 -0.24 13.52 -14.34
N GLY A 208 0.54 13.81 -13.31
CA GLY A 208 0.94 12.81 -12.31
C GLY A 208 1.58 13.41 -11.07
N VAL A 209 1.36 12.74 -9.96
CA VAL A 209 2.08 12.93 -8.70
C VAL A 209 2.80 11.61 -8.39
N GLN A 210 4.05 11.71 -7.93
CA GLN A 210 4.86 10.56 -7.51
C GLN A 210 5.59 10.89 -6.20
N CYS A 211 5.03 10.44 -5.08
CA CYS A 211 5.62 10.44 -3.76
C CYS A 211 6.38 9.13 -3.56
N LYS A 212 7.70 9.19 -3.74
CA LYS A 212 8.61 8.11 -3.36
C LYS A 212 9.73 8.69 -2.52
N ASN A 213 10.28 7.84 -1.65
CA ASN A 213 11.68 7.99 -1.30
C ASN A 213 12.48 7.70 -2.59
N LEU A 214 12.80 8.77 -3.34
CA LEU A 214 14.05 8.78 -4.13
C LEU A 214 15.16 8.36 -3.14
N ASP A 215 16.21 7.66 -3.57
CA ASP A 215 17.19 7.05 -2.66
C ASP A 215 18.08 8.11 -1.96
N PHE A 216 17.47 8.87 -1.05
CA PHE A 216 18.06 9.90 -0.23
C PHE A 216 18.80 9.25 0.92
N ALA A 217 20.06 8.87 0.69
CA ALA A 217 20.95 8.50 1.79
C ALA A 217 21.14 9.63 2.84
N PHE A 218 20.69 10.87 2.55
CA PHE A 218 20.98 12.07 3.36
C PHE A 218 19.85 13.15 3.45
N SER A 219 18.58 12.84 3.17
CA SER A 219 17.44 13.75 3.48
C SER A 219 16.42 13.05 4.36
N ALA A 220 16.01 13.69 5.45
CA ALA A 220 15.11 13.11 6.45
C ALA A 220 13.61 13.40 6.19
N GLU A 221 13.28 14.23 5.19
CA GLU A 221 11.90 14.58 4.84
C GLU A 221 11.49 13.99 3.50
N PRO A 222 10.30 13.34 3.41
CA PRO A 222 9.79 12.79 2.16
C PRO A 222 9.34 13.89 1.19
N VAL A 223 9.35 13.56 -0.10
CA VAL A 223 9.05 14.49 -1.20
C VAL A 223 8.13 13.84 -2.24
N CYS A 224 7.40 14.68 -2.98
CA CYS A 224 6.51 14.28 -4.05
C CYS A 224 6.84 15.05 -5.33
N LEU A 225 7.13 14.32 -6.41
CA LEU A 225 7.35 14.88 -7.74
C LEU A 225 6.00 15.15 -8.42
N VAL A 226 5.81 16.36 -8.94
CA VAL A 226 4.58 16.77 -9.61
C VAL A 226 4.88 17.17 -11.04
N SER A 227 4.21 16.51 -12.00
CA SER A 227 4.32 16.78 -13.44
C SER A 227 3.00 17.35 -13.99
N GLY A 228 3.07 18.46 -14.71
CA GLY A 228 1.93 19.12 -15.35
C GLY A 228 1.75 18.77 -16.83
N THR A 229 0.64 19.20 -17.42
CA THR A 229 0.23 18.93 -18.81
C THR A 229 0.98 19.72 -19.89
N SER A 230 1.82 20.69 -19.51
CA SER A 230 2.55 21.55 -20.44
C SER A 230 4.01 21.74 -20.03
N THR A 231 4.28 22.52 -18.97
CA THR A 231 5.64 22.97 -18.63
C THR A 231 5.88 23.04 -17.12
N PHE A 232 4.92 22.62 -16.30
CA PHE A 232 5.09 22.58 -14.86
C PHE A 232 5.76 21.27 -14.43
N LEU A 233 6.93 21.39 -13.80
CA LEU A 233 7.58 20.28 -13.10
C LEU A 233 8.13 20.82 -11.78
N SER A 234 7.80 20.17 -10.66
CA SER A 234 8.24 20.64 -9.33
C SER A 234 8.34 19.47 -8.36
N LEU A 235 9.37 19.50 -7.51
CA LEU A 235 9.48 18.64 -6.35
C LEU A 235 8.88 19.35 -5.14
N LEU A 236 7.90 18.75 -4.48
CA LEU A 236 7.24 19.29 -3.28
C LEU A 236 7.69 18.53 -2.02
N SER A 237 7.80 19.24 -0.90
CA SER A 237 7.87 18.63 0.43
C SER A 237 6.55 17.91 0.70
N ALA A 238 6.60 16.59 0.94
CA ALA A 238 5.38 15.77 1.05
C ALA A 238 4.53 16.18 2.26
N SER A 239 5.16 16.57 3.37
CA SER A 239 4.48 16.97 4.62
C SER A 239 3.80 18.35 4.56
N SER A 240 4.19 19.22 3.63
CA SER A 240 3.73 20.62 3.59
C SER A 240 3.16 21.09 2.25
N GLY A 241 3.34 20.32 1.18
CA GLY A 241 2.94 20.67 -0.18
C GLY A 241 3.68 21.87 -0.78
N LYS A 242 4.76 22.36 -0.13
CA LYS A 242 5.57 23.49 -0.61
C LYS A 242 6.66 23.02 -1.58
N PRO A 243 6.99 23.79 -2.62
CA PRO A 243 8.06 23.43 -3.54
C PRO A 243 9.43 23.49 -2.85
N VAL A 244 10.20 22.40 -3.00
CA VAL A 244 11.64 22.33 -2.74
C VAL A 244 12.38 23.00 -3.89
N TRP A 245 11.99 22.63 -5.12
CA TRP A 245 12.39 23.31 -6.35
C TRP A 245 11.26 23.24 -7.39
N THR A 246 11.29 24.17 -8.35
CA THR A 246 10.42 24.18 -9.53
C THR A 246 11.31 24.35 -10.76
N PHE A 247 11.13 23.50 -11.76
CA PHE A 247 11.91 23.52 -13.00
C PHE A 247 11.65 24.81 -13.79
N ASP A 248 12.71 25.45 -14.31
CA ASP A 248 12.53 26.61 -15.18
C ASP A 248 12.01 26.16 -16.56
N SER A 249 10.80 26.60 -16.90
CA SER A 249 10.15 26.27 -18.16
C SER A 249 10.87 26.83 -19.39
N SER A 250 11.83 27.75 -19.22
CA SER A 250 12.72 28.20 -20.30
C SER A 250 13.52 27.05 -20.93
N HIS A 251 13.90 26.04 -20.14
CA HIS A 251 14.67 24.89 -20.60
C HIS A 251 13.90 23.97 -21.56
N PHE A 252 12.56 23.99 -21.53
CA PHE A 252 11.73 23.17 -22.44
C PHE A 252 11.82 23.58 -23.91
N SER A 253 12.49 24.69 -24.26
CA SER A 253 12.84 25.03 -25.66
C SER A 253 11.64 25.02 -26.63
N ASN A 254 10.50 25.56 -26.20
CA ASN A 254 9.18 25.55 -26.86
C ASN A 254 8.46 24.19 -26.96
N GLY A 255 8.96 23.14 -26.32
CA GLY A 255 8.23 21.88 -26.13
C GLY A 255 7.15 21.94 -25.04
N ILE A 256 6.48 20.81 -24.85
CA ILE A 256 5.65 20.47 -23.67
C ILE A 256 6.06 19.10 -23.13
N LEU A 257 5.77 18.83 -21.85
CA LEU A 257 5.83 17.49 -21.26
C LEU A 257 4.90 16.54 -22.02
N ALA A 258 5.41 15.37 -22.39
CA ALA A 258 4.63 14.32 -23.05
C ALA A 258 3.81 13.51 -22.04
N ALA A 259 4.43 13.26 -20.89
CA ALA A 259 4.04 12.31 -19.85
C ALA A 259 4.68 12.74 -18.51
N PRO A 260 4.32 12.11 -17.38
CA PRO A 260 5.00 12.33 -16.12
C PRO A 260 6.52 12.09 -16.21
N ALA A 261 7.27 12.81 -15.37
CA ALA A 261 8.71 12.60 -15.22
C ALA A 261 9.02 11.20 -14.67
N VAL A 262 10.16 10.65 -15.09
CA VAL A 262 10.64 9.33 -14.70
C VAL A 262 11.86 9.45 -13.80
N ILE A 263 11.91 8.65 -12.75
CA ILE A 263 13.07 8.55 -11.87
C ILE A 263 14.13 7.66 -12.54
N ILE A 264 15.38 8.14 -12.54
CA ILE A 264 16.56 7.45 -13.05
C ILE A 264 17.63 7.38 -11.96
N PRO A 265 18.67 6.52 -12.10
CA PRO A 265 19.83 6.57 -11.21
C PRO A 265 20.53 7.93 -11.23
N ASP A 266 21.35 8.19 -10.22
CA ASP A 266 22.27 9.34 -10.17
C ASP A 266 23.17 9.37 -11.42
N VAL A 267 23.08 10.46 -12.20
CA VAL A 267 23.90 10.72 -13.39
C VAL A 267 24.80 11.95 -13.28
N ASP A 268 24.62 12.81 -12.27
CA ASP A 268 25.49 13.97 -12.02
C ASP A 268 26.58 13.76 -10.94
N GLY A 269 26.47 12.68 -10.16
CA GLY A 269 27.41 12.22 -9.15
C GLY A 269 27.13 12.73 -7.73
N ASP A 270 25.98 13.37 -7.49
CA ASP A 270 25.67 13.98 -6.20
C ASP A 270 25.01 13.05 -5.14
N ARG A 271 24.80 11.78 -5.52
CA ARG A 271 24.19 10.67 -4.74
C ARG A 271 22.69 10.76 -4.50
N ILE A 272 21.96 11.52 -5.32
CA ILE A 272 20.48 11.53 -5.33
C ILE A 272 20.01 11.00 -6.68
N SER A 273 18.91 10.24 -6.69
CA SER A 273 18.29 9.77 -7.93
C SER A 273 17.86 10.95 -8.80
N ASP A 274 18.30 10.96 -10.05
CA ASP A 274 17.96 12.01 -11.00
C ASP A 274 16.61 11.74 -11.69
N LEU A 275 16.19 12.70 -12.52
CA LEU A 275 14.95 12.64 -13.26
C LEU A 275 15.21 12.73 -14.76
N MET A 276 14.33 12.12 -15.54
CA MET A 276 14.26 12.32 -16.98
C MET A 276 12.84 12.71 -17.37
N VAL A 277 12.73 13.68 -18.28
CA VAL A 277 11.45 14.05 -18.89
C VAL A 277 11.46 13.85 -20.39
N LEU A 278 10.34 13.33 -20.89
CA LEU A 278 10.02 13.24 -22.30
C LEU A 278 9.23 14.47 -22.73
N THR A 279 9.69 15.14 -23.78
CA THR A 279 9.09 16.38 -24.27
C THR A 279 8.76 16.32 -25.76
N LEU A 280 7.67 16.99 -26.16
CA LEU A 280 7.19 17.05 -27.54
C LEU A 280 7.25 18.48 -28.06
N GLY A 281 7.84 18.69 -29.24
CA GLY A 281 7.73 19.95 -29.96
C GLY A 281 6.27 20.30 -30.28
N LYS A 282 5.89 21.57 -30.04
CA LYS A 282 4.52 22.08 -30.29
C LYS A 282 4.15 22.15 -31.77
N THR A 283 5.12 22.34 -32.66
CA THR A 283 4.92 22.57 -34.11
C THR A 283 5.59 21.53 -35.00
N GLN A 284 6.50 20.73 -34.46
CA GLN A 284 7.25 19.70 -35.18
C GLN A 284 7.22 18.37 -34.43
N PRO A 285 7.35 17.23 -35.13
CA PRO A 285 7.32 15.90 -34.51
C PRO A 285 8.57 15.58 -33.66
N GLU A 286 9.53 16.50 -33.53
CA GLU A 286 10.71 16.36 -32.65
C GLU A 286 10.30 15.95 -31.23
N LEU A 287 10.91 14.86 -30.77
CA LEU A 287 10.81 14.33 -29.42
C LEU A 287 12.15 14.61 -28.73
N SER A 288 12.15 15.15 -27.52
CA SER A 288 13.39 15.46 -26.80
C SER A 288 13.38 14.91 -25.38
N PHE A 289 14.46 14.23 -25.01
CA PHE A 289 14.75 13.82 -23.65
C PHE A 289 15.57 14.90 -22.95
N ILE A 290 15.22 15.21 -21.70
CA ILE A 290 15.99 16.12 -20.83
C ILE A 290 16.30 15.39 -19.53
N LEU A 291 17.58 15.27 -19.20
CA LEU A 291 18.06 14.81 -17.90
C LEU A 291 18.01 15.98 -16.92
N ILE A 292 17.56 15.76 -15.68
CA ILE A 292 17.32 16.80 -14.67
C ILE A 292 17.85 16.29 -13.32
N SER A 293 18.69 17.09 -12.67
CA SER A 293 19.26 16.81 -11.36
C SER A 293 18.14 16.72 -10.31
N GLY A 294 17.95 15.56 -9.68
CA GLY A 294 16.85 15.32 -8.75
C GLY A 294 16.92 16.20 -7.50
N LYS A 295 18.14 16.55 -7.09
CA LYS A 295 18.43 17.45 -5.97
C LYS A 295 18.16 18.92 -6.27
N THR A 296 18.50 19.38 -7.48
CA THR A 296 18.54 20.83 -7.78
C THR A 296 17.48 21.30 -8.75
N GLY A 297 16.84 20.40 -9.50
CA GLY A 297 15.91 20.74 -10.58
C GLY A 297 16.58 21.36 -11.82
N ASN A 298 17.91 21.35 -11.92
CA ASN A 298 18.63 21.90 -13.09
C ASN A 298 18.87 20.83 -14.16
N PRO A 299 18.92 21.19 -15.46
CA PRO A 299 19.21 20.24 -16.52
C PRO A 299 20.66 19.71 -16.48
N VAL A 300 20.79 18.39 -16.67
CA VAL A 300 22.05 17.63 -16.66
C VAL A 300 22.54 17.47 -18.11
N GLY A 301 23.06 18.57 -18.67
CA GLY A 301 23.48 18.65 -20.07
C GLY A 301 22.43 19.28 -20.99
N GLY A 302 22.57 19.05 -22.30
CA GLY A 302 21.64 19.54 -23.31
C GLY A 302 20.46 18.59 -23.59
N PRO A 303 19.36 19.08 -24.19
CA PRO A 303 18.25 18.24 -24.63
C PRO A 303 18.67 17.32 -25.79
N VAL A 304 18.41 16.02 -25.65
CA VAL A 304 18.72 15.00 -26.67
C VAL A 304 17.51 14.81 -27.57
N LYS A 305 17.66 15.07 -28.87
CA LYS A 305 16.55 15.12 -29.83
C LYS A 305 16.50 13.89 -30.72
N TYR A 306 15.28 13.40 -30.95
CA TYR A 306 15.00 12.27 -31.84
C TYR A 306 13.79 12.54 -32.74
N SER A 307 13.80 11.90 -33.91
CA SER A 307 12.70 11.97 -34.89
C SER A 307 11.95 10.64 -34.93
N ILE A 308 10.74 10.60 -34.38
CA ILE A 308 9.90 9.39 -34.30
C ILE A 308 8.52 9.67 -34.90
N ASN A 309 7.97 8.70 -35.64
CA ASN A 309 6.61 8.77 -36.12
C ASN A 309 5.61 8.60 -34.96
N ARG A 310 4.79 9.62 -34.71
CA ARG A 310 3.82 9.65 -33.60
C ARG A 310 2.49 8.99 -34.00
N SER A 311 2.52 7.69 -34.31
CA SER A 311 1.37 6.94 -34.83
C SER A 311 0.79 5.95 -33.80
N GLY A 312 -0.10 6.43 -32.93
CA GLY A 312 -0.80 5.61 -31.94
C GLY A 312 -0.94 6.31 -30.58
N LYS A 313 -1.42 5.57 -29.57
CA LYS A 313 -1.46 6.03 -28.18
C LYS A 313 -0.03 6.17 -27.64
N LEU A 314 0.25 7.27 -26.93
CA LEU A 314 1.50 7.43 -26.19
C LEU A 314 1.63 6.33 -25.13
N ILE A 315 2.79 5.69 -25.09
CA ILE A 315 3.24 4.85 -23.99
C ILE A 315 4.22 5.69 -23.19
N ASP A 316 3.81 6.04 -21.97
CA ASP A 316 4.59 6.85 -21.04
C ASP A 316 5.98 6.24 -20.81
N PRO A 317 7.03 7.07 -20.68
CA PRO A 317 8.38 6.59 -20.49
C PRO A 317 8.53 5.86 -19.14
N GLN A 318 9.17 4.70 -19.16
CA GLN A 318 9.43 3.86 -17.99
C GLN A 318 10.92 3.51 -17.93
N THR A 319 11.54 3.66 -16.75
CA THR A 319 12.90 3.18 -16.50
C THR A 319 12.86 1.67 -16.32
N TYR A 320 13.64 0.96 -17.13
CA TYR A 320 13.80 -0.49 -17.07
C TYR A 320 15.26 -0.85 -16.77
N ILE A 321 15.46 -1.73 -15.77
CA ILE A 321 16.77 -2.25 -15.40
C ILE A 321 16.85 -3.71 -15.84
N THR A 322 17.79 -3.98 -16.74
CA THR A 322 18.06 -5.30 -17.32
C THR A 322 18.71 -6.25 -16.31
N CYS A 323 18.82 -7.52 -16.70
CA CYS A 323 19.35 -8.59 -15.84
C CYS A 323 20.82 -8.36 -15.47
N HIS A 324 21.60 -7.69 -16.34
CA HIS A 324 22.98 -7.26 -16.08
C HIS A 324 23.11 -5.85 -15.49
N GLY A 325 22.02 -5.18 -15.12
CA GLY A 325 22.03 -3.86 -14.49
C GLY A 325 22.16 -2.67 -15.45
N ALA A 326 22.14 -2.90 -16.76
CA ALA A 326 22.07 -1.82 -17.76
C ALA A 326 20.68 -1.17 -17.76
N VAL A 327 20.65 0.16 -17.90
CA VAL A 327 19.44 0.97 -17.71
C VAL A 327 18.93 1.47 -19.06
N TYR A 328 17.69 1.11 -19.39
CA TYR A 328 16.99 1.50 -20.60
C TYR A 328 15.73 2.30 -20.26
N ILE A 329 15.33 3.16 -21.18
CA ILE A 329 14.06 3.89 -21.14
C ILE A 329 13.14 3.25 -22.17
N LEU A 330 12.03 2.66 -21.71
CA LEU A 330 10.96 2.12 -22.55
C LEU A 330 9.92 3.21 -22.79
N PHE A 331 9.54 3.47 -24.04
CA PHE A 331 8.56 4.51 -24.39
C PHE A 331 8.00 4.27 -25.80
N GLY A 332 6.97 5.01 -26.23
CA GLY A 332 6.62 5.03 -27.66
C GLY A 332 5.21 5.52 -28.00
N PHE A 333 4.76 5.18 -29.21
CA PHE A 333 3.46 5.60 -29.77
C PHE A 333 2.85 4.42 -30.55
N GLY A 334 2.04 3.58 -29.90
CA GLY A 334 1.52 2.31 -30.46
C GLY A 334 2.57 1.23 -30.78
N ARG A 335 3.83 1.62 -30.99
CA ARG A 335 5.03 0.77 -31.00
C ARG A 335 5.88 1.15 -29.80
N VAL A 336 6.52 0.18 -29.16
CA VAL A 336 7.40 0.36 -28.00
C VAL A 336 8.85 0.29 -28.45
N TYR A 337 9.60 1.33 -28.09
CA TYR A 337 11.04 1.44 -28.31
C TYR A 337 11.77 1.42 -26.96
N ALA A 338 13.01 0.95 -26.98
CA ALA A 338 13.96 1.17 -25.90
C ALA A 338 15.13 2.03 -26.38
N VAL A 339 15.61 2.91 -25.50
CA VAL A 339 16.85 3.67 -25.68
C VAL A 339 17.69 3.52 -24.41
N ALA A 340 19.00 3.27 -24.57
CA ALA A 340 19.89 3.12 -23.43
C ALA A 340 20.10 4.49 -22.74
N LEU A 341 19.99 4.55 -21.41
CA LEU A 341 20.16 5.80 -20.66
C LEU A 341 21.58 6.38 -20.83
N ARG A 342 22.58 5.51 -21.01
CA ARG A 342 23.96 5.89 -21.37
C ARG A 342 24.06 6.61 -22.72
N ASP A 343 23.28 6.22 -23.73
CA ASP A 343 23.30 6.85 -25.06
C ASP A 343 22.71 8.27 -24.98
N ILE A 344 21.65 8.45 -24.17
CA ILE A 344 21.10 9.78 -23.85
C ILE A 344 22.16 10.61 -23.09
N PHE A 345 22.80 10.04 -22.07
CA PHE A 345 23.81 10.75 -21.27
C PHE A 345 25.01 11.22 -22.12
N ALA A 346 25.56 10.35 -22.97
CA ALA A 346 26.67 10.68 -23.85
C ALA A 346 26.32 11.86 -24.78
N GLN A 347 25.14 11.85 -25.39
CA GLN A 347 24.65 12.94 -26.24
C GLN A 347 24.36 14.23 -25.46
N ALA A 348 23.77 14.12 -24.25
CA ALA A 348 23.45 15.28 -23.42
C ALA A 348 24.71 16.01 -22.92
N ARG A 349 25.78 15.27 -22.60
CA ARG A 349 27.05 15.82 -22.10
C ARG A 349 28.11 16.03 -23.18
N ASN A 350 27.95 15.44 -24.37
CA ASN A 350 28.98 15.29 -25.41
C ASN A 350 30.27 14.64 -24.86
N HIS A 351 30.14 13.59 -24.05
CA HIS A 351 31.29 12.87 -23.47
C HIS A 351 30.96 11.41 -23.08
N ASP A 352 31.85 10.49 -23.45
CA ASP A 352 31.72 9.03 -23.20
C ASP A 352 32.25 8.57 -21.81
N ASN A 353 32.20 9.44 -20.79
CA ASN A 353 32.63 9.09 -19.43
C ASN A 353 31.40 8.79 -18.58
N PHE A 354 31.06 7.50 -18.47
CA PHE A 354 29.84 7.07 -17.78
C PHE A 354 30.02 7.00 -16.25
N PRO A 355 29.09 7.58 -15.46
CA PRO A 355 29.03 7.33 -14.02
C PRO A 355 28.81 5.83 -13.75
N PRO A 356 29.16 5.30 -12.56
CA PRO A 356 29.14 3.85 -12.30
C PRO A 356 27.83 3.14 -12.67
N GLY A 357 26.67 3.79 -12.43
CA GLY A 357 25.35 3.24 -12.76
C GLY A 357 25.03 3.14 -14.27
N LEU A 358 25.85 3.70 -15.15
CA LEU A 358 25.68 3.68 -16.61
C LEU A 358 26.77 2.89 -17.35
N GLN A 359 27.66 2.20 -16.64
CA GLN A 359 28.76 1.43 -17.24
C GLN A 359 28.32 0.06 -17.78
N HIS A 360 27.16 -0.44 -17.35
CA HIS A 360 26.61 -1.72 -17.79
C HIS A 360 25.95 -1.62 -19.18
N GLU A 361 26.01 -2.73 -19.93
CA GLU A 361 25.36 -2.93 -21.24
C GLU A 361 24.58 -4.25 -21.20
N GLU A 362 23.55 -4.40 -22.04
CA GLU A 362 22.81 -5.66 -22.19
C GLU A 362 22.97 -6.18 -23.64
N PRO A 363 23.97 -7.04 -23.91
CA PRO A 363 24.34 -7.42 -25.28
C PRO A 363 23.22 -8.12 -26.07
N GLU A 364 22.28 -8.79 -25.39
CA GLU A 364 21.12 -9.40 -26.06
C GLU A 364 20.17 -8.33 -26.60
N TRP A 365 19.87 -7.29 -25.81
CA TRP A 365 19.02 -6.18 -26.24
C TRP A 365 19.65 -5.40 -27.40
N GLU A 366 20.97 -5.16 -27.37
CA GLU A 366 21.68 -4.44 -28.42
C GLU A 366 21.65 -5.14 -29.79
N LYS A 367 21.45 -6.48 -29.85
CA LYS A 367 21.23 -7.20 -31.13
C LYS A 367 19.94 -6.79 -31.83
N HIS A 368 18.96 -6.28 -31.07
CA HIS A 368 17.66 -5.83 -31.58
C HIS A 368 17.66 -4.35 -31.99
N ARG A 369 18.82 -3.66 -31.91
CA ARG A 369 18.99 -2.29 -32.39
C ARG A 369 18.72 -2.22 -33.90
N SER A 370 17.84 -1.31 -34.30
CA SER A 370 17.39 -1.23 -35.70
C SER A 370 18.49 -0.72 -36.63
N ILE A 371 18.82 -1.50 -37.68
CA ILE A 371 19.86 -1.14 -38.67
C ILE A 371 19.61 0.24 -39.31
N ASN A 372 18.34 0.64 -39.45
CA ASN A 372 17.92 1.94 -40.01
C ASN A 372 17.71 3.05 -38.97
N LEU A 373 17.68 2.71 -37.68
CA LEU A 373 17.48 3.61 -36.55
C LEU A 373 18.53 3.25 -35.48
N LEU A 374 19.78 3.67 -35.72
CA LEU A 374 20.96 3.37 -34.88
C LEU A 374 20.83 3.84 -33.41
N GLU A 375 19.75 4.56 -33.09
CA GLU A 375 19.44 5.19 -31.81
C GLU A 375 18.43 4.38 -30.97
N PHE A 376 17.71 3.41 -31.57
CA PHE A 376 16.60 2.70 -30.92
C PHE A 376 16.60 1.19 -31.11
N ILE A 377 16.13 0.50 -30.09
CA ILE A 377 15.78 -0.91 -30.08
C ILE A 377 14.25 -1.02 -30.24
N ASP A 378 13.77 -1.80 -31.21
CA ASP A 378 12.34 -2.03 -31.44
C ASP A 378 11.90 -3.21 -30.55
N ILE A 379 11.12 -2.92 -29.50
CA ILE A 379 10.69 -3.93 -28.52
C ILE A 379 9.42 -4.63 -29.02
N TYR A 380 8.45 -3.86 -29.49
CA TYR A 380 7.18 -4.41 -29.97
C TYR A 380 6.43 -3.45 -30.88
N SER A 381 5.81 -3.99 -31.93
CA SER A 381 5.26 -3.22 -33.04
C SER A 381 3.73 -3.32 -33.23
N GLY A 382 3.04 -4.13 -32.44
CA GLY A 382 1.62 -4.48 -32.66
C GLY A 382 0.60 -3.65 -31.88
N GLY A 383 0.58 -2.33 -32.00
CA GLY A 383 -0.52 -1.50 -31.47
C GLY A 383 -0.69 -1.53 -29.94
N VAL A 384 0.38 -1.25 -29.21
CA VAL A 384 0.41 -1.30 -27.74
C VAL A 384 -0.50 -0.22 -27.12
N VAL A 385 -1.28 -0.63 -26.13
CA VAL A 385 -2.18 0.21 -25.34
C VAL A 385 -1.66 0.35 -23.89
N PHE A 386 -1.08 -0.70 -23.31
CA PHE A 386 -0.44 -0.67 -21.99
C PHE A 386 0.86 -1.50 -22.00
N LEU A 387 1.84 -1.07 -21.20
CA LEU A 387 3.13 -1.71 -21.01
C LEU A 387 3.42 -1.77 -19.50
N GLN A 388 3.77 -2.96 -18.99
CA GLN A 388 4.10 -3.19 -17.58
C GLN A 388 5.35 -4.05 -17.45
N ALA A 389 6.28 -3.65 -16.57
CA ALA A 389 7.33 -4.55 -16.10
C ALA A 389 6.76 -5.48 -15.03
N VAL A 390 6.95 -6.80 -15.21
CA VAL A 390 6.46 -7.85 -14.31
C VAL A 390 7.66 -8.56 -13.72
N LYS A 391 7.80 -8.60 -12.39
CA LYS A 391 8.90 -9.34 -11.77
C LYS A 391 8.83 -10.82 -12.15
N SER A 392 9.91 -11.34 -12.73
CA SER A 392 10.07 -12.78 -12.94
C SER A 392 10.58 -13.45 -11.64
N PRO A 393 10.01 -14.58 -11.20
CA PRO A 393 10.46 -15.28 -9.99
C PRO A 393 11.84 -15.93 -10.17
N ASP A 394 12.18 -16.33 -11.40
CA ASP A 394 13.40 -17.08 -11.72
C ASP A 394 14.61 -16.18 -12.07
N SER A 395 14.45 -14.85 -12.09
CA SER A 395 15.51 -13.93 -12.53
C SER A 395 15.60 -12.62 -11.75
N ASN A 396 16.75 -11.95 -11.84
CA ASN A 396 16.99 -10.65 -11.19
C ASN A 396 16.30 -9.47 -11.90
N CYS A 397 15.82 -9.66 -13.12
CA CYS A 397 15.12 -8.67 -13.94
C CYS A 397 13.59 -8.86 -13.91
N SER A 398 12.88 -8.07 -14.72
CA SER A 398 11.43 -8.15 -14.91
C SER A 398 11.13 -8.49 -16.37
N ASP A 399 10.16 -9.37 -16.61
CA ASP A 399 9.58 -9.59 -17.94
C ASP A 399 8.71 -8.40 -18.35
N LEU A 400 8.41 -8.27 -19.64
CA LEU A 400 7.60 -7.17 -20.19
C LEU A 400 6.23 -7.69 -20.62
N LEU A 401 5.18 -7.26 -19.91
CA LEU A 401 3.81 -7.53 -20.27
C LEU A 401 3.27 -6.41 -21.15
N ILE A 402 2.84 -6.79 -22.35
CA ILE A 402 2.37 -5.90 -23.41
C ILE A 402 0.88 -6.18 -23.63
N THR A 403 0.06 -5.15 -23.53
CA THR A 403 -1.38 -5.22 -23.83
C THR A 403 -1.67 -4.45 -25.11
N THR A 404 -2.32 -5.11 -26.07
CA THR A 404 -2.77 -4.54 -27.35
C THR A 404 -4.29 -4.49 -27.38
N GLU A 405 -4.88 -4.03 -28.49
CA GLU A 405 -6.34 -4.12 -28.70
C GLU A 405 -6.81 -5.58 -28.91
N ASP A 406 -5.91 -6.46 -29.37
CA ASP A 406 -6.19 -7.87 -29.68
C ASP A 406 -5.94 -8.84 -28.50
N GLY A 407 -5.11 -8.47 -27.52
CA GLY A 407 -4.74 -9.38 -26.43
C GLY A 407 -3.54 -8.98 -25.58
N LEU A 408 -2.94 -9.99 -24.92
CA LEU A 408 -1.73 -9.86 -24.10
C LEU A 408 -0.57 -10.65 -24.70
N THR A 409 0.63 -10.12 -24.55
CA THR A 409 1.89 -10.80 -24.87
C THR A 409 2.89 -10.58 -23.74
N LEU A 410 3.55 -11.64 -23.27
CA LEU A 410 4.63 -11.56 -22.30
C LEU A 410 5.97 -11.82 -23.01
N LEU A 411 6.88 -10.85 -22.97
CA LEU A 411 8.27 -10.99 -23.43
C LEU A 411 9.22 -11.19 -22.25
N ARG A 412 10.24 -12.04 -22.42
CA ARG A 412 11.26 -12.30 -21.39
C ARG A 412 12.21 -11.10 -21.27
N GLY A 413 12.53 -10.68 -20.05
CA GLY A 413 13.38 -9.51 -19.81
C GLY A 413 14.84 -9.67 -20.26
N GLN A 414 15.34 -10.91 -20.35
CA GLN A 414 16.74 -11.22 -20.66
C GLN A 414 17.11 -10.97 -22.13
N ASP A 415 16.22 -11.33 -23.05
CA ASP A 415 16.50 -11.50 -24.48
C ASP A 415 15.33 -11.04 -25.38
N LEU A 416 14.26 -10.50 -24.78
CA LEU A 416 13.03 -10.08 -25.46
C LEU A 416 12.30 -11.22 -26.19
N GLU A 417 12.62 -12.49 -25.91
CA GLU A 417 11.91 -13.63 -26.49
C GLU A 417 10.46 -13.71 -26.01
N LEU A 418 9.57 -14.13 -26.92
CA LEU A 418 8.17 -14.39 -26.59
C LEU A 418 8.05 -15.56 -25.59
N ARG A 419 7.40 -15.32 -24.44
CA ARG A 419 7.03 -16.39 -23.49
C ARG A 419 5.67 -16.99 -23.82
N TRP A 420 4.65 -16.15 -23.99
CA TRP A 420 3.29 -16.54 -24.38
C TRP A 420 2.50 -15.34 -24.91
N THR A 421 1.44 -15.64 -25.67
CA THR A 421 0.43 -14.68 -26.13
C THR A 421 -0.97 -15.23 -25.84
N LEU A 422 -1.87 -14.35 -25.39
CA LEU A 422 -3.29 -14.63 -25.19
C LEU A 422 -4.11 -13.71 -26.10
N GLU A 423 -4.88 -14.30 -27.01
CA GLU A 423 -5.90 -13.59 -27.78
C GLU A 423 -7.11 -13.30 -26.89
N GLN A 424 -7.34 -12.03 -26.58
CA GLN A 424 -8.48 -11.55 -25.80
C GLN A 424 -8.75 -10.11 -26.21
N PRO A 425 -9.65 -9.86 -27.17
CA PRO A 425 -9.93 -8.52 -27.65
C PRO A 425 -10.65 -7.66 -26.60
N ASP A 426 -10.74 -6.37 -26.90
CA ASP A 426 -11.54 -5.37 -26.18
C ASP A 426 -11.13 -5.18 -24.70
N ILE A 427 -9.83 -5.28 -24.40
CA ILE A 427 -9.31 -5.07 -23.04
C ILE A 427 -9.43 -3.59 -22.64
N ASP A 428 -10.16 -3.36 -21.54
CA ASP A 428 -10.64 -2.03 -21.18
C ASP A 428 -9.73 -1.25 -20.25
N SER A 429 -9.02 -1.94 -19.35
CA SER A 429 -8.12 -1.37 -18.34
C SER A 429 -6.76 -2.05 -18.41
N GLN A 430 -5.78 -1.43 -17.77
CA GLN A 430 -4.48 -2.05 -17.54
C GLN A 430 -4.65 -3.39 -16.77
N PRO A 431 -3.89 -4.44 -17.12
CA PRO A 431 -3.82 -5.68 -16.36
C PRO A 431 -3.49 -5.45 -14.88
N CYS A 432 -4.29 -6.03 -13.99
CA CYS A 432 -4.08 -5.95 -12.54
C CYS A 432 -3.28 -7.19 -12.06
N PRO A 433 -2.01 -7.05 -11.66
CA PRO A 433 -1.17 -8.18 -11.25
C PRO A 433 -1.54 -8.69 -9.85
N GLY A 434 -1.41 -9.99 -9.62
CA GLY A 434 -1.56 -10.60 -8.29
C GLY A 434 -1.45 -12.12 -8.32
N TYR A 435 -1.16 -12.74 -7.19
CA TYR A 435 -1.04 -14.20 -7.08
C TYR A 435 -2.42 -14.85 -6.93
N PHE A 436 -2.98 -15.43 -7.99
CA PHE A 436 -4.27 -16.12 -7.91
C PHE A 436 -4.08 -17.59 -7.55
N ASN A 437 -3.11 -18.25 -8.18
CA ASN A 437 -2.76 -19.64 -7.90
C ASN A 437 -1.53 -19.77 -6.95
N ASP A 438 -1.10 -21.00 -6.65
CA ASP A 438 -0.02 -21.30 -5.69
C ASP A 438 1.38 -21.50 -6.33
N ASP A 439 1.60 -21.05 -7.57
CA ASP A 439 2.83 -21.31 -8.35
C ASP A 439 3.96 -20.27 -8.19
N GLN A 440 3.72 -19.20 -7.41
CA GLN A 440 4.65 -18.09 -7.16
C GLN A 440 4.93 -17.17 -8.38
N THR A 441 4.15 -17.29 -9.45
CA THR A 441 4.13 -16.35 -10.58
C THR A 441 3.02 -15.31 -10.38
N LEU A 442 3.19 -14.10 -10.91
CA LEU A 442 2.13 -13.09 -10.91
C LEU A 442 1.11 -13.39 -12.00
N ASP A 443 -0.14 -13.65 -11.60
CA ASP A 443 -1.29 -13.75 -12.49
C ASP A 443 -1.88 -12.37 -12.79
N PHE A 444 -2.73 -12.27 -13.81
CA PHE A 444 -3.29 -10.98 -14.26
C PHE A 444 -4.81 -11.00 -14.32
N MET A 445 -5.47 -10.18 -13.49
CA MET A 445 -6.88 -9.90 -13.68
C MET A 445 -7.06 -8.87 -14.81
N LEU A 446 -7.79 -9.30 -15.83
CA LEU A 446 -8.19 -8.49 -16.98
C LEU A 446 -9.67 -8.18 -16.93
N GLN A 447 -9.98 -7.06 -17.57
CA GLN A 447 -11.31 -6.50 -17.68
C GLN A 447 -11.53 -6.20 -19.16
N ALA A 448 -12.31 -7.04 -19.84
CA ALA A 448 -12.60 -6.90 -21.26
C ALA A 448 -14.08 -6.57 -21.51
N GLN A 449 -14.34 -5.73 -22.51
CA GLN A 449 -15.70 -5.45 -22.96
C GLN A 449 -16.27 -6.70 -23.67
N HIS A 450 -17.54 -7.00 -23.46
CA HIS A 450 -18.22 -8.09 -24.14
C HIS A 450 -19.57 -7.60 -24.68
N GLY A 451 -19.53 -7.03 -25.88
CA GLY A 451 -20.64 -6.28 -26.47
C GLY A 451 -21.00 -5.04 -25.64
N ASN A 452 -22.13 -4.41 -25.98
CA ASN A 452 -22.47 -3.06 -25.48
C ASN A 452 -23.03 -3.03 -24.03
N VAL A 453 -23.16 -4.17 -23.36
CA VAL A 453 -23.96 -4.32 -22.13
C VAL A 453 -23.25 -5.13 -21.03
N SER A 454 -22.21 -5.88 -21.38
CA SER A 454 -21.52 -6.81 -20.49
C SER A 454 -20.01 -6.58 -20.47
N LYS A 455 -19.41 -6.92 -19.35
CA LYS A 455 -17.97 -6.93 -19.12
C LYS A 455 -17.56 -8.34 -18.69
N LYS A 456 -16.58 -8.88 -19.38
CA LYS A 456 -15.95 -10.16 -19.05
C LYS A 456 -14.75 -9.85 -18.16
N ILE A 457 -14.80 -10.33 -16.93
CA ILE A 457 -13.68 -10.27 -15.99
C ILE A 457 -13.03 -11.64 -16.01
N LEU A 458 -11.71 -11.68 -16.10
CA LEU A 458 -10.97 -12.93 -16.24
C LEU A 458 -9.60 -12.82 -15.57
N VAL A 459 -9.08 -13.94 -15.07
CA VAL A 459 -7.73 -14.02 -14.50
C VAL A 459 -6.92 -14.93 -15.41
N VAL A 460 -5.77 -14.44 -15.86
CA VAL A 460 -4.81 -15.14 -16.72
C VAL A 460 -3.65 -15.62 -15.87
N ASP A 461 -3.31 -16.90 -16.02
CA ASP A 461 -2.12 -17.53 -15.45
C ASP A 461 -0.86 -16.87 -16.02
N GLY A 462 -0.01 -16.29 -15.16
CA GLY A 462 1.19 -15.57 -15.59
C GLY A 462 2.29 -16.45 -16.19
N LYS A 463 2.26 -17.76 -15.89
CA LYS A 463 3.24 -18.75 -16.32
C LYS A 463 2.84 -19.42 -17.63
N LEU A 464 1.56 -19.70 -17.80
CA LEU A 464 1.00 -20.40 -18.96
C LEU A 464 0.37 -19.47 -20.00
N GLY A 465 -0.02 -18.25 -19.64
CA GLY A 465 -0.74 -17.33 -20.52
C GLY A 465 -2.20 -17.72 -20.79
N LEU A 466 -2.80 -18.56 -19.93
CA LEU A 466 -4.13 -19.13 -20.13
C LEU A 466 -5.15 -18.60 -19.10
N PRO A 467 -6.43 -18.40 -19.47
CA PRO A 467 -7.46 -17.97 -18.53
C PRO A 467 -7.82 -19.08 -17.53
N ILE A 468 -7.52 -18.85 -16.25
CA ILE A 468 -7.78 -19.79 -15.13
C ILE A 468 -9.08 -19.47 -14.36
N TRP A 469 -9.60 -18.25 -14.50
CA TRP A 469 -10.91 -17.85 -13.99
C TRP A 469 -11.56 -16.87 -14.96
N ASN A 470 -12.89 -16.92 -15.09
CA ASN A 470 -13.65 -15.90 -15.81
C ASN A 470 -15.09 -15.79 -15.29
N TYR A 471 -15.67 -14.60 -15.42
CA TYR A 471 -17.07 -14.33 -15.09
C TYR A 471 -17.60 -13.10 -15.85
N GLU A 472 -18.88 -13.14 -16.21
CA GLU A 472 -19.54 -12.05 -16.93
C GLU A 472 -20.53 -11.29 -16.04
N LEU A 473 -20.41 -9.96 -16.05
CA LEU A 473 -21.25 -9.02 -15.32
C LEU A 473 -21.82 -7.96 -16.26
N PRO A 474 -23.05 -7.47 -16.05
CA PRO A 474 -23.56 -6.32 -16.78
C PRO A 474 -22.74 -5.09 -16.41
N TYR A 475 -22.43 -4.25 -17.40
CA TYR A 475 -21.55 -3.11 -17.22
C TYR A 475 -21.99 -1.92 -18.08
N HIS A 476 -22.17 -0.80 -17.40
CA HIS A 476 -22.53 0.49 -17.99
C HIS A 476 -21.83 1.64 -17.22
N MET A 477 -20.67 1.36 -16.63
CA MET A 477 -19.85 2.39 -15.97
C MET A 477 -18.82 2.92 -16.96
N ARG A 478 -18.24 4.08 -16.63
CA ARG A 478 -16.96 4.49 -17.21
C ARG A 478 -15.88 3.48 -16.78
N LYS A 479 -14.86 3.32 -17.61
CA LYS A 479 -13.69 2.47 -17.34
C LYS A 479 -13.17 2.77 -15.93
N SER A 480 -13.07 1.72 -15.11
CA SER A 480 -12.52 1.74 -13.75
C SER A 480 -11.55 0.58 -13.65
N ASP A 481 -10.37 0.85 -13.11
CA ASP A 481 -9.33 -0.15 -12.92
C ASP A 481 -9.71 -1.16 -11.84
N ALA A 482 -9.17 -2.37 -11.97
CA ALA A 482 -9.18 -3.38 -10.92
C ALA A 482 -7.92 -3.23 -10.08
N LEU A 483 -8.03 -3.49 -8.78
CA LEU A 483 -6.92 -3.37 -7.83
C LEU A 483 -6.75 -4.70 -7.08
N SER A 484 -5.51 -5.06 -6.76
CA SER A 484 -5.19 -6.26 -5.98
C SER A 484 -4.53 -5.87 -4.66
N VAL A 485 -4.62 -6.76 -3.67
CA VAL A 485 -3.80 -6.67 -2.45
C VAL A 485 -3.40 -8.06 -1.99
N LEU A 486 -2.13 -8.20 -1.61
CA LEU A 486 -1.55 -9.44 -1.12
C LEU A 486 -2.02 -9.73 0.31
N THR A 487 -2.38 -10.98 0.57
CA THR A 487 -2.72 -11.50 1.90
C THR A 487 -1.53 -12.24 2.50
N LEU A 488 -1.55 -12.43 3.82
CA LEU A 488 -0.49 -13.14 4.55
C LEU A 488 -0.31 -14.61 4.10
N ASP A 489 -1.36 -15.24 3.56
CA ASP A 489 -1.31 -16.56 2.93
C ASP A 489 -0.76 -16.55 1.49
N LYS A 490 -0.11 -15.45 1.08
CA LYS A 490 0.55 -15.25 -0.23
C LYS A 490 -0.38 -15.26 -1.44
N LYS A 491 -1.67 -15.01 -1.25
CA LYS A 491 -2.66 -14.89 -2.34
C LYS A 491 -3.05 -13.43 -2.52
N SER A 492 -3.36 -13.03 -3.72
CA SER A 492 -3.89 -11.70 -3.99
C SER A 492 -5.41 -11.77 -4.05
N VAL A 493 -6.09 -10.99 -3.24
CA VAL A 493 -7.51 -10.69 -3.48
C VAL A 493 -7.61 -9.58 -4.51
N PHE A 494 -8.62 -9.66 -5.36
CA PHE A 494 -8.85 -8.70 -6.43
C PHE A 494 -10.15 -7.95 -6.19
N LEU A 495 -10.15 -6.64 -6.38
CA LEU A 495 -11.27 -5.73 -6.17
C LEU A 495 -11.61 -4.97 -7.45
N PHE A 496 -12.89 -4.95 -7.82
CA PHE A 496 -13.36 -4.26 -9.03
C PHE A 496 -14.80 -3.74 -8.87
N TRP A 497 -15.14 -2.71 -9.65
CA TRP A 497 -16.49 -2.15 -9.72
C TRP A 497 -17.30 -2.74 -10.88
N ALA A 498 -18.52 -3.19 -10.60
CA ALA A 498 -19.49 -3.60 -11.61
C ALA A 498 -20.93 -3.25 -11.21
N ASN A 499 -21.88 -3.38 -12.14
CA ASN A 499 -23.29 -3.11 -11.84
C ASN A 499 -23.98 -4.31 -11.19
N GLU A 500 -25.01 -4.05 -10.40
CA GLU A 500 -25.94 -5.09 -9.94
C GLU A 500 -26.53 -5.88 -11.13
N LYS A 501 -26.61 -7.22 -11.02
CA LYS A 501 -27.33 -8.06 -11.99
C LYS A 501 -28.85 -7.82 -11.87
N GLN A 502 -29.36 -6.85 -12.62
CA GLN A 502 -30.80 -6.62 -12.73
C GLN A 502 -31.52 -7.89 -13.20
N SER A 503 -32.53 -8.32 -12.43
CA SER A 503 -33.44 -9.36 -12.89
C SER A 503 -34.29 -8.83 -14.04
N LEU A 504 -34.36 -9.55 -15.17
CA LEU A 504 -35.16 -9.25 -16.37
C LEU A 504 -36.67 -8.98 -16.15
N PHE A 505 -37.18 -9.14 -14.92
CA PHE A 505 -38.61 -9.18 -14.61
C PHE A 505 -39.12 -8.08 -13.65
N LYS A 506 -38.37 -7.01 -13.35
CA LYS A 506 -38.90 -5.91 -12.52
C LYS A 506 -38.57 -4.49 -13.00
N SER A 507 -39.66 -3.79 -13.33
CA SER A 507 -39.86 -2.33 -13.38
C SER A 507 -39.70 -1.65 -14.74
N LEU A 508 -40.78 -0.99 -15.17
CA LEU A 508 -40.86 -0.10 -16.34
C LEU A 508 -40.34 1.32 -16.04
N GLU A 509 -39.55 1.47 -14.96
CA GLU A 509 -39.06 2.77 -14.49
C GLU A 509 -37.52 2.75 -14.40
N PRO A 510 -36.85 3.85 -14.79
CA PRO A 510 -35.40 3.98 -14.70
C PRO A 510 -34.98 4.14 -13.24
N ARG A 511 -34.79 3.02 -12.54
CA ARG A 511 -34.13 3.02 -11.22
C ARG A 511 -32.71 3.60 -11.35
N PRO A 512 -32.23 4.39 -10.37
CA PRO A 512 -30.83 4.79 -10.34
C PRO A 512 -29.95 3.54 -10.36
N ARG A 513 -28.93 3.56 -11.22
CA ARG A 513 -28.01 2.42 -11.37
C ARG A 513 -27.14 2.34 -10.12
N ILE A 514 -27.07 1.16 -9.53
CA ILE A 514 -26.24 0.90 -8.35
C ILE A 514 -24.98 0.16 -8.82
N HIS A 515 -23.84 0.73 -8.46
CA HIS A 515 -22.51 0.19 -8.69
C HIS A 515 -22.03 -0.48 -7.40
N HIS A 516 -21.43 -1.66 -7.51
CA HIS A 516 -20.99 -2.50 -6.40
C HIS A 516 -19.49 -2.76 -6.49
N LEU A 517 -18.81 -2.70 -5.35
CA LEU A 517 -17.42 -3.09 -5.17
C LEU A 517 -17.38 -4.56 -4.80
N TYR A 518 -16.99 -5.40 -5.76
CA TYR A 518 -16.81 -6.82 -5.53
C TYR A 518 -15.37 -7.12 -5.15
N LEU A 519 -15.19 -8.08 -4.25
CA LEU A 519 -13.91 -8.72 -3.95
C LEU A 519 -13.96 -10.19 -4.36
N LEU A 520 -12.95 -10.63 -5.12
CA LEU A 520 -12.67 -12.01 -5.47
C LEU A 520 -11.50 -12.53 -4.63
N HIS A 521 -11.70 -13.64 -3.91
CA HIS A 521 -10.65 -14.31 -3.15
C HIS A 521 -10.32 -15.65 -3.84
N PRO A 522 -9.05 -15.96 -4.17
CA PRO A 522 -8.75 -17.15 -4.98
C PRO A 522 -9.14 -18.49 -4.33
N THR A 523 -9.10 -18.59 -3.00
CA THR A 523 -9.62 -19.72 -2.21
C THR A 523 -11.13 -19.99 -2.39
N PHE A 524 -11.91 -18.99 -2.84
CA PHE A 524 -13.36 -19.10 -3.04
C PHE A 524 -13.76 -18.59 -4.44
N PRO A 525 -13.27 -19.20 -5.53
CA PRO A 525 -13.42 -18.67 -6.88
C PRO A 525 -14.87 -18.72 -7.38
N SER A 526 -15.77 -19.40 -6.65
CA SER A 526 -17.21 -19.54 -6.90
C SER A 526 -18.08 -18.47 -6.22
N VAL A 527 -17.51 -17.55 -5.45
CA VAL A 527 -18.24 -16.48 -4.73
C VAL A 527 -17.52 -15.15 -4.88
N LEU A 528 -18.29 -14.10 -5.19
CA LEU A 528 -17.85 -12.71 -5.06
C LEU A 528 -18.41 -12.12 -3.76
N LEU A 529 -17.64 -11.26 -3.10
CA LEU A 529 -18.04 -10.56 -1.90
C LEU A 529 -18.40 -9.11 -2.24
N ASP A 530 -19.68 -8.75 -2.14
CA ASP A 530 -20.16 -7.37 -2.32
C ASP A 530 -19.86 -6.58 -1.04
N LEU A 531 -18.88 -5.66 -1.12
CA LEU A 531 -18.36 -4.94 0.06
C LEU A 531 -19.02 -3.57 0.28
N SER A 532 -19.40 -2.89 -0.80
CA SER A 532 -19.89 -1.52 -0.76
C SER A 532 -20.56 -1.14 -2.06
N ASN A 533 -21.45 -0.16 -2.01
CA ASN A 533 -22.13 0.36 -3.20
C ASN A 533 -22.05 1.89 -3.32
N THR A 534 -22.42 2.39 -4.49
CA THR A 534 -22.59 3.81 -4.82
C THR A 534 -23.58 3.95 -5.99
N THR A 535 -24.31 5.07 -6.03
CA THR A 535 -25.09 5.50 -7.21
C THR A 535 -24.32 6.47 -8.09
N ASP A 536 -23.30 7.14 -7.54
CA ASP A 536 -22.46 8.07 -8.28
C ASP A 536 -21.37 7.31 -9.04
N PRO A 537 -21.07 7.69 -10.30
CA PRO A 537 -19.97 7.11 -11.05
C PRO A 537 -18.63 7.21 -10.32
N VAL A 538 -17.98 6.05 -10.17
CA VAL A 538 -16.58 5.96 -9.72
C VAL A 538 -15.69 6.45 -10.87
N ILE A 539 -14.81 7.40 -10.57
CA ILE A 539 -13.88 7.99 -11.56
C ILE A 539 -12.43 7.56 -11.35
N ALA A 540 -12.07 7.18 -10.12
CA ALA A 540 -10.76 6.65 -9.76
C ALA A 540 -10.88 5.80 -8.49
N SER A 541 -9.90 4.94 -8.26
CA SER A 541 -9.76 4.16 -7.03
C SER A 541 -8.29 3.91 -6.72
N SER A 542 -7.98 3.66 -5.46
CA SER A 542 -6.62 3.33 -5.00
C SER A 542 -6.70 2.42 -3.76
N ILE A 543 -5.65 1.65 -3.48
CA ILE A 543 -5.64 0.71 -2.36
C ILE A 543 -4.40 0.91 -1.49
N GLY A 544 -4.63 1.21 -0.21
CA GLY A 544 -3.59 1.50 0.78
C GLY A 544 -3.56 0.45 1.87
N ILE A 545 -2.40 0.32 2.53
CA ILE A 545 -2.12 -0.74 3.48
C ILE A 545 -1.66 -0.11 4.79
N ASN A 546 -2.18 -0.63 5.90
CA ASN A 546 -1.75 -0.30 7.24
C ASN A 546 -0.91 -1.46 7.75
N ASP A 547 0.41 -1.31 7.70
CA ASP A 547 1.36 -2.35 8.09
C ASP A 547 1.30 -2.69 9.58
N LEU A 548 1.02 -1.72 10.44
CA LEU A 548 0.91 -1.91 11.89
C LEU A 548 -0.29 -2.81 12.25
N GLN A 549 -1.42 -2.65 11.55
CA GLN A 549 -2.66 -3.39 11.80
C GLN A 549 -2.84 -4.60 10.86
N LYS A 550 -1.91 -4.81 9.92
CA LYS A 550 -1.93 -5.79 8.83
C LYS A 550 -3.31 -5.84 8.16
N ASP A 551 -3.72 -4.66 7.72
CA ASP A 551 -5.03 -4.36 7.15
C ASP A 551 -4.87 -3.51 5.89
N ALA A 552 -5.92 -3.42 5.08
CA ALA A 552 -5.94 -2.62 3.87
C ALA A 552 -7.20 -1.75 3.83
N PHE A 553 -7.14 -0.67 3.09
CA PHE A 553 -8.26 0.24 2.87
C PHE A 553 -8.35 0.61 1.40
N TYR A 554 -9.58 0.68 0.92
CA TYR A 554 -9.90 1.05 -0.44
C TYR A 554 -10.36 2.50 -0.48
N ILE A 555 -9.73 3.30 -1.32
CA ILE A 555 -10.14 4.67 -1.62
C ILE A 555 -11.00 4.65 -2.88
N THR A 556 -12.21 5.17 -2.79
CA THR A 556 -13.10 5.41 -3.94
C THR A 556 -13.22 6.91 -4.17
N VAL A 557 -13.07 7.35 -5.42
CA VAL A 557 -13.40 8.73 -5.82
C VAL A 557 -14.64 8.70 -6.70
N THR A 558 -15.67 9.45 -6.30
CA THR A 558 -16.96 9.54 -6.96
C THR A 558 -17.27 10.98 -7.37
N ARG A 559 -17.85 11.15 -8.56
CA ARG A 559 -18.34 12.45 -9.06
C ARG A 559 -19.85 12.37 -9.22
N SER A 560 -20.59 13.20 -8.50
CA SER A 560 -22.05 13.27 -8.68
C SER A 560 -22.39 13.72 -10.11
N PRO A 561 -23.45 13.19 -10.74
CA PRO A 561 -23.82 13.58 -12.09
C PRO A 561 -24.15 15.08 -12.17
N THR A 562 -23.62 15.74 -13.19
CA THR A 562 -23.95 17.14 -13.53
C THR A 562 -25.38 17.24 -14.02
N SER A 563 -26.17 18.15 -13.44
CA SER A 563 -27.39 18.64 -14.10
C SER A 563 -27.06 19.91 -14.88
N GLU A 564 -27.92 20.32 -15.82
CA GLU A 564 -27.72 21.55 -16.62
C GLU A 564 -27.51 22.82 -15.77
N HIS A 565 -27.89 22.79 -14.49
CA HIS A 565 -27.88 23.95 -13.58
C HIS A 565 -26.91 23.78 -12.39
N GLN A 566 -26.22 22.64 -12.22
CA GLN A 566 -25.30 22.41 -11.11
C GLN A 566 -24.07 21.57 -11.52
N PRO A 567 -22.83 22.07 -11.27
CA PRO A 567 -21.61 21.28 -11.42
C PRO A 567 -21.61 20.06 -10.49
N GLY A 568 -21.02 18.95 -10.96
CA GLY A 568 -20.88 17.73 -10.18
C GLY A 568 -20.01 17.96 -8.95
N VAL A 569 -20.42 17.37 -7.82
CA VAL A 569 -19.67 17.38 -6.56
C VAL A 569 -18.68 16.22 -6.58
N LEU A 570 -17.43 16.51 -6.24
CA LEU A 570 -16.38 15.51 -6.09
C LEU A 570 -16.34 15.02 -4.63
N SER A 571 -16.28 13.71 -4.43
CA SER A 571 -16.21 13.08 -3.11
C SER A 571 -15.16 11.97 -3.08
N VAL A 572 -14.44 11.87 -1.96
CA VAL A 572 -13.43 10.84 -1.69
C VAL A 572 -13.91 10.05 -0.48
N ARG A 573 -13.92 8.71 -0.59
CA ARG A 573 -14.36 7.79 0.46
C ARG A 573 -13.29 6.76 0.77
N LYS A 574 -13.03 6.53 2.06
CA LYS A 574 -12.25 5.39 2.56
C LYS A 574 -13.18 4.25 3.01
N LEU A 575 -12.84 3.02 2.65
CA LEU A 575 -13.44 1.78 3.16
C LEU A 575 -12.35 0.83 3.65
N ARG A 576 -12.30 0.56 4.95
CA ARG A 576 -11.38 -0.43 5.54
C ARG A 576 -11.83 -1.87 5.22
N LEU A 577 -10.95 -2.68 4.62
CA LEU A 577 -11.31 -3.97 4.05
C LEU A 577 -11.63 -5.04 5.09
N ARG A 578 -10.81 -5.26 6.13
CA ARG A 578 -11.15 -6.27 7.17
C ARG A 578 -12.45 -5.94 7.92
N TRP A 579 -12.80 -4.66 8.03
CA TRP A 579 -14.09 -4.24 8.60
C TRP A 579 -15.25 -4.51 7.62
N ALA A 580 -15.11 -4.14 6.34
CA ALA A 580 -16.12 -4.40 5.32
C ALA A 580 -16.43 -5.91 5.18
N LEU A 581 -15.38 -6.75 5.15
CA LEU A 581 -15.44 -8.22 5.14
C LEU A 581 -16.09 -8.85 6.39
N MET A 582 -16.34 -8.06 7.43
CA MET A 582 -16.91 -8.50 8.70
C MET A 582 -18.35 -8.04 8.93
N THR A 583 -18.68 -6.84 8.45
CA THR A 583 -19.91 -6.12 8.80
C THR A 583 -20.80 -5.79 7.61
N GLN A 584 -20.22 -5.67 6.41
CA GLN A 584 -20.95 -5.22 5.20
C GLN A 584 -21.01 -6.28 4.10
N SER A 585 -20.03 -7.19 4.03
CA SER A 585 -19.90 -8.17 2.95
C SER A 585 -21.14 -9.03 2.76
N ARG A 586 -21.62 -9.12 1.52
CA ARG A 586 -22.67 -10.05 1.11
C ARG A 586 -22.12 -11.05 0.10
N ASP A 587 -22.42 -12.32 0.32
CA ASP A 587 -21.96 -13.41 -0.53
C ASP A 587 -22.82 -13.46 -1.81
N VAL A 588 -22.18 -13.26 -2.96
CA VAL A 588 -22.81 -13.34 -4.29
C VAL A 588 -22.31 -14.59 -5.00
N PRO A 589 -23.07 -15.71 -4.96
CA PRO A 589 -22.65 -16.97 -5.58
C PRO A 589 -22.69 -16.87 -7.11
N LEU A 590 -21.67 -17.42 -7.75
CA LEU A 590 -21.60 -17.54 -9.20
C LEU A 590 -22.43 -18.76 -9.63
N LYS A 591 -23.32 -18.56 -10.62
CA LYS A 591 -24.39 -19.52 -10.96
C LYS A 591 -23.89 -20.89 -11.43
N ASP A 592 -22.65 -20.96 -11.91
CA ASP A 592 -22.09 -22.15 -12.56
C ASP A 592 -21.50 -23.17 -11.56
N THR A 593 -21.54 -22.88 -10.26
CA THR A 593 -20.94 -23.71 -9.22
C THR A 593 -21.94 -24.19 -8.17
N ASN A 594 -22.31 -25.47 -8.23
CA ASN A 594 -23.11 -26.19 -7.22
C ASN A 594 -22.40 -26.39 -5.86
N ALA A 595 -21.28 -25.70 -5.62
CA ALA A 595 -20.51 -25.81 -4.39
C ALA A 595 -21.26 -25.12 -3.23
N LYS A 596 -21.81 -25.93 -2.32
CA LYS A 596 -22.29 -25.43 -1.01
C LYS A 596 -21.09 -24.99 -0.16
N ILE A 597 -20.61 -23.77 -0.37
CA ILE A 597 -19.67 -23.15 0.55
C ILE A 597 -20.34 -23.04 1.91
N ASN A 598 -19.66 -23.53 2.94
CA ASN A 598 -20.10 -23.35 4.31
C ASN A 598 -19.88 -21.88 4.71
N HIS A 599 -20.94 -21.08 4.80
CA HIS A 599 -20.86 -19.67 5.20
C HIS A 599 -20.10 -19.46 6.52
N GLY A 600 -20.12 -20.43 7.44
CA GLY A 600 -19.32 -20.39 8.67
C GLY A 600 -17.80 -20.49 8.44
N GLU A 601 -17.39 -21.26 7.43
CA GLU A 601 -15.98 -21.41 7.03
C GLU A 601 -15.47 -20.18 6.28
N LEU A 602 -16.27 -19.66 5.34
CA LEU A 602 -16.00 -18.38 4.67
C LEU A 602 -15.80 -17.27 5.72
N ARG A 603 -16.77 -17.06 6.62
CA ARG A 603 -16.68 -16.03 7.67
C ARG A 603 -15.49 -16.24 8.62
N ARG A 604 -15.14 -17.50 8.93
CA ARG A 604 -13.93 -17.83 9.71
C ARG A 604 -12.65 -17.45 8.97
N ILE A 605 -12.55 -17.70 7.66
CA ILE A 605 -11.38 -17.30 6.87
C ILE A 605 -11.32 -15.77 6.76
N LEU A 606 -12.41 -15.10 6.40
CA LEU A 606 -12.49 -13.63 6.36
C LEU A 606 -12.07 -12.96 7.68
N SER A 607 -12.37 -13.58 8.83
CA SER A 607 -11.93 -13.09 10.16
C SER A 607 -10.42 -13.05 10.37
N ARG A 608 -9.68 -13.88 9.64
CA ARG A 608 -8.24 -14.11 9.80
C ARG A 608 -7.41 -13.50 8.68
N ILE A 609 -8.04 -13.01 7.62
CA ILE A 609 -7.35 -12.29 6.54
C ILE A 609 -6.58 -11.13 7.16
N LYS A 610 -5.30 -11.08 6.80
CA LYS A 610 -4.35 -10.01 7.07
C LYS A 610 -3.76 -9.60 5.74
N PHE A 611 -3.67 -8.31 5.50
CA PHE A 611 -3.13 -7.74 4.28
C PHE A 611 -1.68 -7.28 4.49
N ILE A 612 -0.87 -7.38 3.43
CA ILE A 612 0.53 -6.97 3.38
C ILE A 612 0.79 -6.28 2.04
N ASP A 613 1.74 -5.34 2.00
CA ASP A 613 2.13 -4.73 0.74
C ASP A 613 2.85 -5.74 -0.15
N PHE A 614 2.77 -5.53 -1.45
CA PHE A 614 3.68 -6.21 -2.37
C PHE A 614 5.09 -5.70 -2.05
N ALA A 615 6.04 -6.61 -1.84
CA ALA A 615 7.44 -6.24 -1.62
C ALA A 615 8.06 -5.49 -2.82
N GLN A 616 7.35 -5.45 -3.94
CA GLN A 616 7.68 -4.74 -5.18
C GLN A 616 6.40 -4.03 -5.65
N LYS A 617 6.42 -2.70 -5.68
CA LYS A 617 5.44 -1.90 -6.42
C LYS A 617 5.95 -1.74 -7.86
N PHE A 618 5.12 -2.14 -8.82
CA PHE A 618 5.40 -2.10 -10.26
C PHE A 618 5.52 -0.67 -10.78
#